data_AF-A0A433TVY8-F1
#
_entry.id   AF-A0A433TVY8-F1
#
_cell.length_a   1.000
_cell.length_b   1.000
_cell.length_c   1.000
_cell.angle_alpha   90.00
_cell.angle_beta   90.00
_cell.angle_gamma   90.00
#
_symmetry.space_group_name_H-M   'P 1'
#
loop_
_entity.id
_entity.type
_entity.pdbx_description
1 polymer ?
#
loop_
_entity_poly.entity_id
_entity_poly.type
_entity_poly.pdbx_seq_one_letter_code
_entity_poly.pdbx_strand_id
1 'polypeptide(L)'
;MAPKGKKPVPSKPAPKEVKKSAPPKASSGGVVKAKEKALKAKKNVVRGRHDKKNRKVRTSVHFRRPKTLKLPRNPKYPRKSVNRTNKLDQYALIKYPLTTESAMKKIEDNNTLVFIVDKRANKPMIKQAVKKLYNIDVAKVNTLIRPDCEKKAYVRLASDHDGLDVANKVCCSHFSFVITDTIIVVCLLGFPLFNGN
;
A
#
# COMPACT_ATOMS: atom_id res chain seq x y z
N MET A 1 8.09 -18.09 -7.48
CA MET A 1 9.37 -18.36 -6.76
C MET A 1 9.12 -18.20 -5.26
N ALA A 2 9.18 -19.18 -4.37
CA ALA A 2 9.53 -20.60 -4.43
C ALA A 2 8.65 -21.35 -3.39
N PRO A 3 8.27 -22.63 -3.62
CA PRO A 3 7.48 -23.42 -2.67
C PRO A 3 8.39 -24.20 -1.70
N LYS A 4 8.07 -24.20 -0.41
CA LYS A 4 8.65 -25.13 0.58
C LYS A 4 7.54 -25.45 1.58
N GLY A 5 7.14 -26.68 1.87
CA GLY A 5 7.68 -28.02 1.60
C GLY A 5 7.19 -28.89 2.76
N LYS A 6 6.43 -29.96 2.47
CA LYS A 6 5.94 -30.93 3.45
C LYS A 6 7.11 -31.49 4.26
N LYS A 7 7.01 -31.55 5.59
CA LYS A 7 7.96 -32.31 6.42
C LYS A 7 7.43 -33.75 6.60
N PRO A 8 8.20 -34.78 6.22
CA PRO A 8 7.80 -36.18 6.38
C PRO A 8 8.15 -36.74 7.77
N VAL A 9 7.44 -37.81 8.10
CA VAL A 9 7.38 -38.61 9.34
C VAL A 9 8.72 -39.32 9.64
N PRO A 10 9.12 -39.50 10.91
CA PRO A 10 10.40 -40.13 11.26
C PRO A 10 10.40 -41.67 11.10
N SER A 11 11.43 -42.17 10.43
CA SER A 11 11.77 -43.59 10.28
C SER A 11 12.51 -44.14 11.51
N LYS A 12 12.04 -45.28 12.03
CA LYS A 12 12.76 -46.17 12.96
C LYS A 12 13.97 -46.79 12.27
N PRO A 13 15.06 -47.08 13.01
CA PRO A 13 15.77 -48.34 12.78
C PRO A 13 16.17 -49.07 14.07
N ALA A 14 16.08 -50.40 14.00
CA ALA A 14 16.77 -51.39 14.84
C ALA A 14 17.66 -52.24 13.90
N PRO A 15 18.35 -53.31 14.34
CA PRO A 15 19.35 -53.52 15.39
C PRO A 15 20.68 -54.09 14.79
N LYS A 16 21.70 -54.41 15.64
CA LYS A 16 22.89 -55.31 15.48
C LYS A 16 24.11 -54.70 16.19
N GLU A 17 25.08 -55.38 16.82
CA GLU A 17 25.42 -56.79 17.01
C GLU A 17 26.42 -56.91 18.19
N VAL A 18 26.62 -58.14 18.66
CA VAL A 18 27.38 -58.57 19.84
C VAL A 18 28.89 -58.64 19.57
N LYS A 19 29.73 -58.27 20.57
CA LYS A 19 31.10 -58.83 20.72
C LYS A 19 31.33 -59.32 22.16
N LYS A 20 31.67 -60.61 22.28
CA LYS A 20 32.11 -61.32 23.51
C LYS A 20 33.63 -61.14 23.73
N SER A 21 34.07 -61.01 24.99
CA SER A 21 35.28 -61.66 25.55
C SER A 21 35.37 -61.43 27.07
N ALA A 22 35.73 -62.47 27.83
CA ALA A 22 35.92 -62.54 29.30
C ALA A 22 37.43 -62.60 29.64
N PRO A 23 37.94 -62.76 30.90
CA PRO A 23 37.43 -62.63 32.29
C PRO A 23 38.31 -61.65 33.15
N PRO A 24 38.14 -61.49 34.50
CA PRO A 24 38.33 -60.22 35.23
C PRO A 24 39.66 -60.07 36.00
N LYS A 25 40.16 -58.83 36.13
CA LYS A 25 41.08 -58.42 37.22
C LYS A 25 40.38 -57.44 38.16
N ALA A 26 39.98 -57.93 39.32
CA ALA A 26 39.52 -57.13 40.43
C ALA A 26 40.70 -56.37 41.06
N SER A 27 40.56 -55.05 41.26
CA SER A 27 41.02 -54.34 42.49
C SER A 27 41.00 -52.81 42.41
N SER A 28 40.76 -52.15 41.28
CA SER A 28 40.68 -50.67 41.22
C SER A 28 39.26 -50.11 41.19
N GLY A 29 38.29 -50.90 40.70
CA GLY A 29 36.90 -50.45 40.55
C GLY A 29 36.15 -50.22 41.87
N GLY A 30 36.54 -50.92 42.94
CA GLY A 30 35.94 -50.75 44.27
C GLY A 30 36.28 -49.40 44.90
N VAL A 31 37.54 -48.98 44.80
CA VAL A 31 38.03 -47.71 45.35
C VAL A 31 37.48 -46.53 44.55
N VAL A 32 37.39 -46.64 43.23
CA VAL A 32 36.78 -45.59 42.37
C VAL A 32 35.30 -45.45 42.68
N LYS A 33 34.55 -46.55 42.79
CA LYS A 33 33.13 -46.54 43.19
C LYS A 33 32.93 -46.02 44.62
N ALA A 34 33.84 -46.31 45.56
CA ALA A 34 33.78 -45.79 46.92
C ALA A 34 34.05 -44.27 46.96
N LYS A 35 35.03 -43.78 46.19
CA LYS A 35 35.30 -42.34 46.03
C LYS A 35 34.12 -41.61 45.39
N GLU A 36 33.49 -42.16 44.36
CA GLU A 36 32.29 -41.59 43.75
C GLU A 36 31.09 -41.58 44.71
N LYS A 37 30.89 -42.65 45.49
CA LYS A 37 29.86 -42.72 46.53
C LYS A 37 30.10 -41.68 47.63
N ALA A 38 31.33 -41.53 48.09
CA ALA A 38 31.72 -40.52 49.09
C ALA A 38 31.52 -39.09 48.57
N LEU A 39 31.93 -38.81 47.32
CA LEU A 39 31.72 -37.51 46.68
C LEU A 39 30.24 -37.21 46.45
N LYS A 40 29.42 -38.22 46.12
CA LYS A 40 27.97 -38.09 45.97
C LYS A 40 27.27 -37.86 47.32
N ALA A 41 27.68 -38.57 48.36
CA ALA A 41 27.21 -38.36 49.74
C ALA A 41 27.57 -36.95 50.22
N LYS A 42 28.83 -36.51 50.03
CA LYS A 42 29.27 -35.15 50.36
C LYS A 42 28.45 -34.09 49.63
N LYS A 43 28.18 -34.26 48.33
CA LYS A 43 27.36 -33.33 47.53
C LYS A 43 25.90 -33.29 48.01
N ASN A 44 25.32 -34.44 48.37
CA ASN A 44 23.95 -34.54 48.87
C ASN A 44 23.77 -33.96 50.28
N VAL A 45 24.80 -34.04 51.14
CA VAL A 45 24.79 -33.45 52.49
C VAL A 45 24.91 -31.94 52.43
N VAL A 46 25.81 -31.41 51.59
CA VAL A 46 26.09 -29.96 51.53
C VAL A 46 24.94 -29.18 50.87
N ARG A 47 24.39 -29.68 49.78
CA ARG A 47 23.38 -28.94 49.00
C ARG A 47 21.96 -29.49 49.18
N GLY A 48 21.83 -30.80 49.47
CA GLY A 48 20.55 -31.50 49.59
C GLY A 48 20.32 -32.49 48.44
N ARG A 49 19.51 -33.52 48.67
CA ARG A 49 19.17 -34.53 47.62
C ARG A 49 18.37 -33.92 46.45
N HIS A 50 17.76 -32.75 46.63
CA HIS A 50 16.88 -32.07 45.68
C HIS A 50 17.40 -30.66 45.28
N ASP A 51 18.67 -30.55 44.89
CA ASP A 51 19.30 -29.26 44.54
C ASP A 51 18.76 -28.56 43.30
N LYS A 52 18.26 -29.33 42.33
CA LYS A 52 17.96 -28.81 41.01
C LYS A 52 16.49 -28.43 40.90
N LYS A 53 16.05 -27.42 41.65
CA LYS A 53 14.76 -26.75 41.40
C LYS A 53 15.01 -25.52 40.52
N ASN A 54 14.87 -25.69 39.21
CA ASN A 54 14.95 -24.57 38.27
C ASN A 54 13.68 -23.72 38.38
N ARG A 55 13.70 -22.66 39.21
CA ARG A 55 12.59 -21.73 39.37
C ARG A 55 12.71 -20.62 38.32
N LYS A 56 11.60 -20.27 37.68
CA LYS A 56 11.54 -19.05 36.84
C LYS A 56 11.71 -17.84 37.75
N VAL A 57 12.91 -17.26 37.75
CA VAL A 57 13.23 -16.03 38.51
C VAL A 57 12.50 -14.86 37.86
N ARG A 58 11.69 -14.15 38.65
CA ARG A 58 11.06 -12.89 38.24
C ARG A 58 11.85 -11.77 38.91
N THR A 59 12.54 -10.96 38.12
CA THR A 59 13.39 -9.88 38.61
C THR A 59 12.61 -8.61 38.97
N SER A 60 11.39 -8.46 38.45
CA SER A 60 10.48 -7.37 38.81
C SER A 60 9.43 -7.79 39.84
N VAL A 61 9.13 -6.90 40.79
CA VAL A 61 8.06 -7.08 41.78
C VAL A 61 6.68 -7.05 41.12
N HIS A 62 6.53 -6.31 40.03
CA HIS A 62 5.28 -6.23 39.31
C HIS A 62 5.08 -7.38 38.32
N PHE A 63 3.86 -7.91 38.30
CA PHE A 63 3.41 -8.83 37.26
C PHE A 63 3.07 -8.05 35.99
N ARG A 64 3.64 -8.47 34.85
CA ARG A 64 3.33 -7.92 33.52
C ARG A 64 2.56 -8.97 32.73
N ARG A 65 1.50 -8.53 32.04
CA ARG A 65 0.76 -9.40 31.13
C ARG A 65 1.72 -9.97 30.07
N PRO A 66 1.87 -11.29 29.94
CA PRO A 66 2.70 -11.86 28.91
C PRO A 66 2.15 -11.47 27.53
N LYS A 67 3.04 -11.20 26.59
CA LYS A 67 2.63 -10.92 25.21
C LYS A 67 2.06 -12.21 24.62
N THR A 68 0.76 -12.21 24.36
CA THR A 68 0.06 -13.31 23.71
C THR A 68 -0.01 -13.08 22.21
N LEU A 69 -0.15 -14.16 21.44
CA LEU A 69 -0.39 -14.07 20.00
C LEU A 69 -1.75 -13.38 19.75
N LYS A 70 -1.76 -12.37 18.87
CA LYS A 70 -2.97 -11.68 18.41
C LYS A 70 -3.21 -12.10 16.95
N LEU A 71 -4.21 -12.95 16.73
CA LEU A 71 -4.56 -13.40 15.37
C LEU A 71 -5.06 -12.23 14.51
N PRO A 72 -4.71 -12.17 13.22
CA PRO A 72 -5.29 -11.20 12.30
C PRO A 72 -6.78 -11.47 12.10
N ARG A 73 -7.55 -10.43 11.73
CA ARG A 73 -8.98 -10.58 11.43
C ARG A 73 -9.15 -11.39 10.14
N ASN A 74 -9.84 -12.54 10.21
CA ASN A 74 -10.25 -13.32 9.05
C ASN A 74 -11.79 -13.48 9.06
N PRO A 75 -12.55 -12.55 8.45
CA PRO A 75 -14.01 -12.58 8.50
C PRO A 75 -14.56 -13.73 7.66
N LYS A 76 -15.59 -14.43 8.18
CA LYS A 76 -16.24 -15.55 7.48
C LYS A 76 -17.06 -15.12 6.26
N TYR A 77 -17.53 -13.88 6.23
CA TYR A 77 -18.33 -13.30 5.16
C TYR A 77 -17.94 -11.82 4.96
N PRO A 78 -18.01 -11.30 3.72
CA PRO A 78 -17.73 -9.90 3.46
C PRO A 78 -18.86 -9.01 4.03
N ARG A 79 -18.51 -7.82 4.53
CA ARG A 79 -19.49 -6.86 5.07
C ARG A 79 -20.33 -6.16 4.01
N LYS A 80 -19.84 -6.11 2.77
CA LYS A 80 -20.51 -5.53 1.61
C LYS A 80 -20.37 -6.52 0.46
N SER A 81 -21.43 -6.68 -0.33
CA SER A 81 -21.40 -7.55 -1.51
C SER A 81 -20.42 -7.03 -2.56
N VAL A 82 -20.37 -5.70 -2.76
CA VAL A 82 -19.51 -5.05 -3.76
C VAL A 82 -18.66 -3.96 -3.11
N ASN A 83 -17.42 -3.86 -3.58
CA ASN A 83 -16.51 -2.79 -3.20
C ASN A 83 -16.90 -1.48 -3.90
N ARG A 84 -16.89 -0.36 -3.17
CA ARG A 84 -17.16 0.96 -3.75
C ARG A 84 -16.01 1.35 -4.68
N THR A 85 -16.33 1.75 -5.90
CA THR A 85 -15.38 2.31 -6.86
C THR A 85 -15.11 3.78 -6.58
N ASN A 86 -13.93 4.27 -6.99
CA ASN A 86 -13.59 5.68 -6.90
C ASN A 86 -14.39 6.46 -7.95
N LYS A 87 -15.20 7.42 -7.49
CA LYS A 87 -16.00 8.29 -8.36
C LYS A 87 -15.22 9.49 -8.93
N LEU A 88 -14.01 9.73 -8.41
CA LEU A 88 -13.14 10.81 -8.87
C LEU A 88 -12.21 10.25 -9.95
N ASP A 89 -12.69 10.24 -11.18
CA ASP A 89 -11.90 9.91 -12.36
C ASP A 89 -11.22 11.16 -12.93
N GLN A 90 -10.50 10.99 -14.05
CA GLN A 90 -9.73 12.05 -14.69
C GLN A 90 -10.63 13.17 -15.22
N TYR A 91 -11.81 12.82 -15.73
CA TYR A 91 -12.79 13.76 -16.26
C TYR A 91 -13.53 14.51 -15.15
N ALA A 92 -13.87 13.86 -14.04
CA ALA A 92 -14.44 14.55 -12.87
C ALA A 92 -13.42 15.44 -12.16
N LEU A 93 -12.13 15.11 -12.26
CA LEU A 93 -11.05 15.92 -11.70
C LEU A 93 -10.89 17.25 -12.42
N ILE A 94 -10.71 17.23 -13.74
CA ILE A 94 -10.48 18.41 -14.57
C ILE A 94 -11.79 18.79 -15.25
N LYS A 95 -12.41 19.89 -14.81
CA LYS A 95 -13.73 20.28 -15.34
C LYS A 95 -13.60 21.01 -16.67
N TYR A 96 -12.92 22.16 -16.66
CA TYR A 96 -12.76 23.00 -17.86
C TYR A 96 -11.49 23.86 -17.76
N PRO A 97 -10.86 24.21 -18.91
CA PRO A 97 -9.78 25.18 -18.95
C PRO A 97 -10.30 26.59 -18.65
N LEU A 98 -9.45 27.46 -18.12
CA LEU A 98 -9.76 28.88 -18.02
C LEU A 98 -9.26 29.66 -19.22
N THR A 99 -10.17 30.44 -19.80
CA THR A 99 -9.94 31.28 -20.97
C THR A 99 -9.91 32.78 -20.64
N THR A 100 -9.73 33.15 -19.37
CA THR A 100 -9.64 34.56 -18.95
C THR A 100 -8.35 35.20 -19.48
N GLU A 101 -8.34 36.52 -19.71
CA GLU A 101 -7.16 37.26 -20.20
C GLU A 101 -5.89 37.00 -19.37
N SER A 102 -6.02 37.01 -18.04
CA SER A 102 -4.90 36.72 -17.14
C SER A 102 -4.40 35.27 -17.24
N ALA A 103 -5.25 34.34 -17.67
CA ALA A 103 -4.88 32.95 -17.93
C ALA A 103 -4.20 32.81 -19.28
N MET A 104 -4.68 33.49 -20.33
CA MET A 104 -4.06 33.49 -21.65
C MET A 104 -2.61 34.03 -21.59
N LYS A 105 -2.39 35.15 -20.88
CA LYS A 105 -1.04 35.68 -20.61
C LYS A 105 -0.12 34.65 -19.94
N LYS A 106 -0.66 33.80 -19.08
CA LYS A 106 0.11 32.74 -18.39
C LYS A 106 0.45 31.54 -19.29
N ILE A 107 -0.30 31.33 -20.37
CA ILE A 107 0.01 30.33 -21.38
C ILE A 107 1.21 30.81 -22.21
N GLU A 108 1.20 32.08 -22.60
CA GLU A 108 2.25 32.72 -23.41
C GLU A 108 3.57 32.89 -22.63
N ASP A 109 3.53 33.57 -21.47
CA ASP A 109 4.76 33.98 -20.77
C ASP A 109 5.48 32.82 -20.06
N ASN A 110 4.72 31.84 -19.57
CA ASN A 110 5.20 30.87 -18.57
C ASN A 110 4.99 29.40 -18.97
N ASN A 111 4.41 29.14 -20.15
CA ASN A 111 3.99 27.80 -20.57
C ASN A 111 3.15 27.09 -19.49
N THR A 112 2.17 27.81 -18.93
CA THR A 112 1.27 27.29 -17.90
C THR A 112 -0.17 27.25 -18.37
N LEU A 113 -0.78 26.07 -18.33
CA LEU A 113 -2.21 25.89 -18.54
C LEU A 113 -2.96 26.13 -17.23
N VAL A 114 -4.10 26.80 -17.31
CA VAL A 114 -4.93 27.09 -16.15
C VAL A 114 -6.23 26.32 -16.24
N PHE A 115 -6.51 25.48 -15.23
CA PHE A 115 -7.73 24.67 -15.18
C PHE A 115 -8.60 25.02 -13.98
N ILE A 116 -9.90 24.80 -14.13
CA ILE A 116 -10.82 24.56 -13.03
C ILE A 116 -10.83 23.08 -12.71
N VAL A 117 -10.69 22.78 -11.42
CA VAL A 117 -10.55 21.44 -10.88
C VAL A 117 -11.51 21.28 -9.71
N ASP A 118 -11.92 20.04 -9.43
CA ASP A 118 -12.66 19.71 -8.21
C ASP A 118 -11.90 20.12 -6.92
N LYS A 119 -12.64 20.58 -5.90
CA LYS A 119 -12.10 20.99 -4.59
C LYS A 119 -11.30 19.87 -3.90
N ARG A 120 -11.65 18.61 -4.13
CA ARG A 120 -11.05 17.44 -3.46
C ARG A 120 -9.75 16.99 -4.13
N ALA A 121 -9.42 17.55 -5.28
CA ALA A 121 -8.27 17.15 -6.07
C ALA A 121 -6.93 17.49 -5.41
N ASN A 122 -6.02 16.53 -5.36
CA ASN A 122 -4.64 16.76 -4.93
C ASN A 122 -3.74 17.08 -6.12
N LYS A 123 -2.66 17.83 -5.91
CA LYS A 123 -1.66 18.16 -6.95
C LYS A 123 -1.16 16.95 -7.76
N PRO A 124 -0.77 15.81 -7.17
CA PRO A 124 -0.36 14.63 -7.95
C PRO A 124 -1.49 14.04 -8.79
N MET A 125 -2.75 14.10 -8.31
CA MET A 125 -3.90 13.62 -9.08
C MET A 125 -4.13 14.47 -10.32
N ILE A 126 -4.03 15.80 -10.18
CA ILE A 126 -4.14 16.75 -11.31
C ILE A 126 -3.02 16.48 -12.32
N LYS A 127 -1.77 16.30 -11.85
CA LYS A 127 -0.63 15.99 -12.71
C LYS A 127 -0.87 14.73 -13.55
N GLN A 128 -1.38 13.66 -12.93
CA GLN A 128 -1.71 12.41 -13.61
C GLN A 128 -2.90 12.53 -14.55
N ALA A 129 -3.93 13.30 -14.18
CA ALA A 129 -5.11 13.51 -15.01
C ALA A 129 -4.76 14.29 -16.29
N VAL A 130 -4.03 15.41 -16.18
CA VAL A 130 -3.56 16.20 -17.33
C VAL A 130 -2.71 15.34 -18.26
N LYS A 131 -1.77 14.57 -17.70
CA LYS A 131 -0.89 13.68 -18.48
C LYS A 131 -1.68 12.62 -19.25
N LYS A 132 -2.73 12.05 -18.66
CA LYS A 132 -3.54 11.01 -19.32
C LYS A 132 -4.51 11.55 -20.35
N LEU A 133 -5.14 12.70 -20.08
CA LEU A 133 -6.19 13.25 -20.94
C LEU A 133 -5.64 13.90 -22.20
N TYR A 134 -4.53 14.62 -22.06
CA TYR A 134 -3.98 15.43 -23.14
C TYR A 134 -2.61 14.95 -23.62
N ASN A 135 -2.09 13.85 -23.04
CA ASN A 135 -0.76 13.30 -23.34
C ASN A 135 0.38 14.31 -23.16
N ILE A 136 0.26 15.20 -22.17
CA ILE A 136 1.25 16.27 -21.91
C ILE A 136 2.09 15.91 -20.69
N ASP A 137 3.39 16.16 -20.78
CA ASP A 137 4.26 16.14 -19.61
C ASP A 137 4.19 17.45 -18.80
N VAL A 138 3.98 17.28 -17.50
CA VAL A 138 3.80 18.37 -16.54
C VAL A 138 5.03 18.49 -15.65
N ALA A 139 5.62 19.68 -15.58
CA ALA A 139 6.70 19.97 -14.65
C ALA A 139 6.15 20.08 -13.21
N LYS A 140 5.29 21.08 -12.97
CA LYS A 140 4.80 21.45 -11.63
C LYS A 140 3.34 21.88 -11.68
N VAL A 141 2.61 21.62 -10.59
CA VAL A 141 1.22 22.07 -10.40
C VAL A 141 1.11 22.94 -9.15
N ASN A 142 0.56 24.14 -9.32
CA ASN A 142 0.16 25.04 -8.25
C ASN A 142 -1.37 25.12 -8.21
N THR A 143 -1.96 25.27 -7.03
CA THR A 143 -3.43 25.29 -6.86
C THR A 143 -3.83 26.36 -5.87
N LEU A 144 -4.96 27.01 -6.12
CA LEU A 144 -5.65 27.91 -5.19
C LEU A 144 -7.16 27.63 -5.20
N ILE A 145 -7.86 28.04 -4.16
CA ILE A 145 -9.33 28.00 -4.10
C ILE A 145 -9.83 29.41 -4.40
N ARG A 146 -10.76 29.53 -5.35
CA ARG A 146 -11.45 30.80 -5.67
C ARG A 146 -12.54 31.09 -4.65
N PRO A 147 -12.98 32.36 -4.50
CA PRO A 147 -14.18 32.69 -3.73
C PRO A 147 -15.42 31.94 -4.22
N ASP A 148 -15.51 31.66 -5.52
CA ASP A 148 -16.57 30.86 -6.18
C ASP A 148 -16.57 29.38 -5.77
N CYS A 149 -15.75 29.00 -4.79
CA CYS A 149 -15.66 27.64 -4.32
C CYS A 149 -15.16 26.67 -5.41
N GLU A 150 -14.39 27.11 -6.38
CA GLU A 150 -13.75 26.20 -7.35
C GLU A 150 -12.23 26.23 -7.20
N LYS A 151 -11.58 25.08 -7.38
CA LYS A 151 -10.12 25.03 -7.31
C LYS A 151 -9.55 25.45 -8.66
N LYS A 152 -8.73 26.51 -8.67
CA LYS A 152 -7.93 26.90 -9.83
C LYS A 152 -6.59 26.16 -9.75
N ALA A 153 -6.17 25.55 -10.84
CA ALA A 153 -4.87 24.89 -10.95
C ALA A 153 -4.05 25.54 -12.05
N TYR A 154 -2.85 26.01 -11.70
CA TYR A 154 -1.81 26.40 -12.64
C TYR A 154 -0.91 25.19 -12.89
N VAL A 155 -0.87 24.72 -14.12
CA VAL A 155 -0.15 23.53 -14.55
C VAL A 155 0.98 23.98 -15.47
N ARG A 156 2.21 23.96 -14.96
CA ARG A 156 3.41 24.25 -15.75
C ARG A 156 3.79 23.02 -16.55
N LEU A 157 3.87 23.16 -17.87
CA LEU A 157 4.27 22.09 -18.77
C LEU A 157 5.79 21.87 -18.73
N ALA A 158 6.24 20.73 -19.22
CA ALA A 158 7.64 20.51 -19.57
C ALA A 158 8.03 21.42 -20.75
N SER A 159 9.32 21.69 -20.90
CA SER A 159 9.86 22.49 -22.03
C SER A 159 9.62 21.86 -23.40
N ASP A 160 9.33 20.56 -23.43
CA ASP A 160 9.17 19.78 -24.66
C ASP A 160 7.79 20.02 -25.33
N HIS A 161 6.89 20.73 -24.65
CA HIS A 161 5.55 21.02 -25.13
C HIS A 161 5.23 22.51 -25.03
N ASP A 162 4.83 23.09 -26.16
CA ASP A 162 4.39 24.48 -26.22
C ASP A 162 2.96 24.65 -25.70
N GLY A 163 2.79 25.57 -24.75
CA GLY A 163 1.50 25.82 -24.11
C GLY A 163 0.42 26.29 -25.09
N LEU A 164 0.81 27.04 -26.13
CA LEU A 164 -0.11 27.58 -27.14
C LEU A 164 -0.73 26.50 -28.02
N ASP A 165 0.07 25.57 -28.53
CA ASP A 165 -0.43 24.47 -29.38
C ASP A 165 -1.38 23.55 -28.59
N VAL A 166 -1.01 23.24 -27.35
CA VAL A 166 -1.87 22.45 -26.47
C VAL A 166 -3.16 23.21 -26.13
N ALA A 167 -3.09 24.51 -25.86
CA ALA A 167 -4.27 25.31 -25.58
C ALA A 167 -5.26 25.32 -26.76
N ASN A 168 -4.77 25.39 -28.00
CA ASN A 168 -5.62 25.32 -29.20
C ASN A 168 -6.35 23.97 -29.29
N LYS A 169 -5.67 22.87 -28.99
CA LYS A 169 -6.26 21.52 -28.93
C LYS A 169 -7.34 21.40 -27.85
N VAL A 170 -7.12 22.03 -26.70
CA VAL A 170 -8.03 21.96 -25.54
C VAL A 170 -9.21 22.95 -25.65
N CYS A 171 -9.00 24.15 -26.20
CA CYS A 171 -10.05 25.17 -26.34
C CYS A 171 -11.01 24.85 -27.49
N CYS A 172 -10.53 24.39 -28.65
CA CYS A 172 -11.41 24.04 -29.76
C CYS A 172 -12.33 22.85 -29.45
N SER A 173 -11.84 21.85 -28.70
CA SER A 173 -12.63 20.66 -28.38
C SER A 173 -13.82 20.92 -27.45
N HIS A 174 -13.78 21.99 -26.65
CA HIS A 174 -14.92 22.40 -25.82
C HIS A 174 -15.89 23.36 -26.55
N PHE A 175 -15.37 24.19 -27.47
CA PHE A 175 -16.19 25.17 -28.22
C PHE A 175 -16.98 24.51 -29.36
N SER A 176 -16.46 23.44 -29.97
CA SER A 176 -17.16 22.73 -31.06
C SER A 176 -18.43 22.01 -30.62
N PHE A 177 -18.50 21.49 -29.39
CA PHE A 177 -19.68 20.73 -28.92
C PHE A 177 -20.91 21.62 -28.71
N VAL A 178 -20.73 22.89 -28.32
CA VAL A 178 -21.84 23.81 -28.03
C VAL A 178 -22.48 24.37 -29.32
N ILE A 179 -21.69 24.52 -30.38
CA ILE A 179 -22.16 25.10 -31.66
C ILE A 179 -22.87 24.04 -32.52
N THR A 180 -22.42 22.79 -32.53
CA THR A 180 -23.05 21.73 -33.35
C THR A 180 -24.36 21.22 -32.75
N ASP A 181 -24.51 21.19 -31.42
CA ASP A 181 -25.70 20.62 -30.78
C ASP A 181 -26.91 21.56 -30.77
N THR A 182 -26.72 22.88 -30.90
CA THR A 182 -27.84 23.84 -30.98
C THR A 182 -28.32 24.07 -32.40
N ILE A 183 -27.42 24.08 -33.40
CA ILE A 183 -27.80 24.29 -34.81
C ILE A 183 -28.49 23.04 -35.40
N ILE A 184 -28.06 21.82 -35.03
CA ILE A 184 -28.66 20.59 -35.55
C ILE A 184 -30.06 20.34 -34.94
N VAL A 185 -30.30 20.70 -33.67
CA VAL A 185 -31.63 20.54 -33.05
C VAL A 185 -32.66 21.54 -33.58
N VAL A 186 -32.25 22.78 -33.91
CA VAL A 186 -33.13 23.77 -34.55
C VAL A 186 -33.40 23.41 -36.02
N CYS A 187 -32.47 22.74 -36.70
CA CYS A 187 -32.65 22.36 -38.11
C CYS A 187 -33.41 21.02 -38.30
N LEU A 188 -33.45 20.14 -37.29
CA LEU A 188 -34.20 18.87 -37.34
C LEU A 188 -35.62 18.98 -36.75
N LEU A 189 -35.90 19.98 -35.93
CA LEU A 189 -37.27 20.30 -35.47
C LEU A 189 -37.84 21.42 -36.35
N GLY A 190 -38.09 21.08 -37.61
CA GLY A 190 -38.80 21.93 -38.57
C GLY A 190 -40.14 22.38 -37.99
N PHE A 191 -40.21 23.67 -37.65
CA PHE A 191 -41.39 24.37 -37.18
C PHE A 191 -41.87 25.29 -38.32
N PRO A 192 -42.90 24.94 -39.11
CA PRO A 192 -43.48 25.86 -40.07
C PRO A 192 -44.70 26.51 -39.42
N LEU A 193 -44.53 27.71 -38.88
CA LEU A 193 -45.67 28.59 -38.58
C LEU A 193 -45.37 30.00 -39.10
N PHE A 194 -46.21 30.43 -40.05
CA PHE A 194 -46.56 31.82 -40.40
C PHE A 194 -45.44 32.66 -41.06
N ASN A 195 -45.64 33.45 -42.13
CA ASN A 195 -46.85 33.99 -42.77
C ASN A 195 -46.49 34.73 -44.08
N GLY A 196 -47.44 34.89 -45.01
CA GLY A 196 -47.61 36.15 -45.78
C GLY A 196 -47.40 36.14 -47.30
N ASN A 197 -48.44 35.79 -48.08
CA ASN A 197 -49.24 36.69 -48.96
C ASN A 197 -50.26 35.87 -49.76
#